data_AF-B9JRV0-F1
#
_entry.id   AF-B9JRV0-F1
#
_cell.length_a   1.000
_cell.length_b   1.000
_cell.length_c   1.000
_cell.angle_alpha   90.00
_cell.angle_beta   90.00
_cell.angle_gamma   90.00
#
_symmetry.space_group_name_H-M   'P 1'
#
loop_
_entity.id
_entity.type
_entity.pdbx_description
1 polymer ?
#
loop_
_entity_poly.entity_id
_entity_poly.type
_entity_poly.pdbx_seq_one_letter_code
_entity_poly.pdbx_strand_id
1 'polypeptide(L)'
;MTPQTRVKERAEEQATAMNADQQALIRMLANDLHRLNHSVLKAVEAGVSVELVRSARHHGGDGNWGDLLIPVVVTQGIAAQGIKAA
;
A
#
# COMPACT_ATOMS: atom_id res chain seq x y z
N MET A 1 -14.00 25.10 16.27
CA MET A 1 -13.96 25.28 14.80
C MET A 1 -13.56 23.95 14.20
N THR A 2 -14.51 23.17 13.70
CA THR A 2 -14.24 21.85 13.10
C THR A 2 -13.59 22.07 11.73
N PRO A 3 -12.41 21.50 11.44
CA PRO A 3 -11.79 21.65 10.14
C PRO A 3 -12.70 21.05 9.07
N GLN A 4 -13.18 21.88 8.15
CA GLN A 4 -13.88 21.45 6.95
C GLN A 4 -12.84 20.82 6.01
N THR A 5 -12.63 19.52 6.11
CA THR A 5 -11.72 18.80 5.22
C THR A 5 -12.36 18.71 3.84
N ARG A 6 -11.91 19.55 2.91
CA ARG A 6 -12.34 19.58 1.50
C ARG A 6 -11.81 18.38 0.70
N VAL A 7 -12.13 17.16 1.15
CA VAL A 7 -11.62 15.91 0.57
C VAL A 7 -12.05 15.78 -0.90
N LYS A 8 -13.31 16.12 -1.18
CA LYS A 8 -13.89 16.03 -2.53
C LYS A 8 -13.28 17.06 -3.49
N GLU A 9 -13.24 18.34 -3.12
CA GLU A 9 -12.66 19.40 -3.97
C GLU A 9 -11.17 19.16 -4.22
N ARG A 10 -10.39 18.69 -3.22
CA ARG A 10 -8.98 18.33 -3.44
C ARG A 10 -8.80 17.16 -4.40
N ALA A 11 -9.70 16.16 -4.33
CA ALA A 11 -9.68 15.03 -5.26
C ALA A 11 -10.04 15.47 -6.69
N GLU A 12 -10.99 16.40 -6.84
CA GLU A 12 -11.41 16.96 -8.13
C GLU A 12 -10.34 17.87 -8.74
N GLU A 13 -9.71 18.74 -7.95
CA GLU A 13 -8.58 19.59 -8.37
C GLU A 13 -7.37 18.74 -8.81
N GLN A 14 -7.02 17.71 -8.02
CA GLN A 14 -5.96 16.76 -8.40
C GLN A 14 -6.31 15.99 -9.67
N ALA A 15 -7.58 15.60 -9.85
CA ALA A 15 -8.01 14.94 -11.07
C ALA A 15 -7.88 15.85 -12.30
N THR A 16 -8.13 17.16 -12.18
CA THR A 16 -7.95 18.11 -13.30
C THR A 16 -6.48 18.37 -13.68
N ALA A 17 -5.54 18.11 -12.76
CA ALA A 17 -4.10 18.26 -13.02
C ALA A 17 -3.47 17.03 -13.70
N MET A 18 -4.16 15.89 -13.73
CA MET A 18 -3.61 14.63 -14.24
C MET A 18 -4.13 14.31 -15.64
N ASN A 19 -3.23 13.89 -16.52
CA ASN A 19 -3.63 13.42 -17.84
C ASN A 19 -4.38 12.08 -17.75
N ALA A 20 -5.05 11.70 -18.84
CA ALA A 20 -5.88 10.49 -18.87
C ALA A 20 -5.10 9.21 -18.54
N ASP A 21 -3.85 9.11 -19.00
CA ASP A 21 -2.99 7.94 -18.75
C ASP A 21 -2.61 7.83 -17.27
N GLN A 22 -2.26 8.95 -16.63
CA GLN A 22 -1.99 9.03 -15.20
C GLN A 22 -3.22 8.62 -14.38
N GLN A 23 -4.41 9.10 -14.76
CA GLN A 23 -5.66 8.69 -14.10
C GLN A 23 -5.94 7.19 -14.26
N ALA A 24 -5.69 6.62 -15.45
CA ALA A 24 -5.85 5.19 -15.70
C ALA A 24 -4.88 4.35 -14.86
N LEU A 25 -3.61 4.76 -14.77
CA LEU A 25 -2.59 4.10 -13.94
C LEU A 25 -2.94 4.16 -12.45
N ILE A 26 -3.46 5.28 -11.95
CA ILE A 26 -3.92 5.39 -10.55
C ILE A 26 -5.06 4.43 -10.26
N ARG A 27 -6.05 4.34 -11.16
CA ARG A 27 -7.17 3.40 -11.00
C ARG A 27 -6.68 1.96 -10.98
N MET A 28 -5.73 1.61 -11.86
CA MET A 28 -5.09 0.30 -11.88
C MET A 28 -4.38 0.01 -10.55
N LEU A 29 -3.54 0.93 -10.07
CA LEU A 29 -2.84 0.81 -8.79
C LEU A 29 -3.80 0.62 -7.62
N ALA A 30 -4.90 1.38 -7.57
CA ALA A 30 -5.91 1.24 -6.52
C ALA A 30 -6.56 -0.15 -6.54
N ASN A 31 -6.89 -0.67 -7.74
CA ASN A 31 -7.45 -2.01 -7.90
C ASN A 31 -6.46 -3.10 -7.46
N ASP A 32 -5.19 -2.97 -7.84
CA ASP A 32 -4.15 -3.93 -7.47
C ASP A 32 -3.87 -3.92 -5.96
N LEU A 33 -3.87 -2.75 -5.34
CA LEU A 33 -3.76 -2.62 -3.89
C LEU A 33 -4.94 -3.30 -3.17
N HIS A 34 -6.17 -3.11 -3.65
CA HIS A 34 -7.32 -3.82 -3.10
C HIS A 34 -7.20 -5.34 -3.23
N ARG A 35 -6.70 -5.84 -4.37
CA ARG A 35 -6.45 -7.27 -4.58
C ARG A 35 -5.35 -7.81 -3.66
N LEU A 36 -4.28 -7.06 -3.46
CA LEU A 36 -3.21 -7.39 -2.52
C LEU A 36 -3.76 -7.47 -1.09
N ASN A 37 -4.52 -6.45 -0.65
CA ASN A 37 -5.11 -6.41 0.69
C ASN A 37 -6.03 -7.62 0.95
N HIS A 38 -6.85 -7.99 -0.03
CA HIS A 38 -7.69 -9.18 0.06
C HIS A 38 -6.87 -10.49 0.11
N SER A 39 -5.74 -10.55 -0.61
CA SER A 39 -4.83 -11.70 -0.55
C SER A 39 -4.14 -11.83 0.80
N VAL A 40 -3.73 -10.71 1.40
CA VAL A 40 -3.20 -10.64 2.77
C VAL A 40 -4.23 -11.15 3.77
N LEU A 41 -5.49 -10.68 3.67
CA LEU A 41 -6.59 -11.14 4.53
C LEU A 41 -6.74 -12.66 4.48
N LYS A 42 -6.78 -13.24 3.27
CA LYS A 42 -6.88 -14.71 3.09
C LYS A 42 -5.69 -15.47 3.66
N ALA A 43 -4.48 -14.94 3.51
CA ALA A 43 -3.28 -15.55 4.08
C ALA A 43 -3.36 -15.56 5.63
N VAL A 44 -3.83 -14.46 6.22
CA VAL A 44 -4.06 -14.37 7.66
C VAL A 44 -5.14 -15.33 8.14
N GLU A 45 -6.27 -15.45 7.42
CA GLU A 45 -7.30 -16.45 7.70
C GLU A 45 -6.78 -17.88 7.60
N ALA A 46 -5.80 -18.14 6.73
CA ALA A 46 -5.11 -19.43 6.62
C ALA A 46 -4.04 -19.66 7.72
N GLY A 47 -3.87 -18.73 8.66
CA GLY A 47 -3.04 -18.90 9.85
C GLY A 47 -1.59 -18.43 9.74
N VAL A 48 -1.24 -17.63 8.72
CA VAL A 48 0.10 -17.01 8.61
C VAL A 48 0.05 -15.51 8.87
N SER A 49 1.11 -14.96 9.46
CA SER A 49 1.30 -13.52 9.54
C SER A 49 1.95 -13.01 8.26
N VAL A 50 1.50 -11.86 7.76
CA VAL A 50 2.07 -11.20 6.58
C VAL A 50 2.44 -9.76 6.92
N GLU A 51 3.67 -9.39 6.64
CA GLU A 51 4.19 -8.02 6.74
C GLU A 51 4.60 -7.54 5.35
N LEU A 52 4.24 -6.31 4.98
CA LEU A 52 4.72 -5.70 3.74
C LEU A 52 5.92 -4.80 4.06
N VAL A 53 7.10 -5.23 3.63
CA VAL A 53 8.35 -4.51 3.86
C VAL A 53 8.74 -3.77 2.59
N ARG A 54 9.15 -2.51 2.75
CA ARG A 54 9.71 -1.74 1.62
C ARG A 54 11.10 -2.26 1.27
N SER A 55 11.23 -2.82 0.07
CA SER A 55 12.51 -3.34 -0.44
C SER A 55 13.33 -2.27 -1.17
N ALA A 56 12.65 -1.37 -1.87
CA ALA A 56 13.27 -0.31 -2.65
C ALA A 56 12.31 0.87 -2.82
N ARG A 57 12.84 1.98 -3.32
CA ARG A 57 12.06 3.11 -3.82
C ARG A 57 12.42 3.33 -5.29
N HIS A 58 11.40 3.30 -6.14
CA HIS A 58 11.57 3.66 -7.55
C HIS A 58 11.48 5.18 -7.68
N HIS A 59 12.37 5.77 -8.48
CA HIS A 59 12.39 7.20 -8.80
C HIS A 59 12.23 7.38 -10.31
N GLY A 60 11.24 8.16 -10.72
CA GLY A 60 10.83 8.34 -12.12
C GLY A 60 11.42 9.57 -12.83
N GLY A 61 12.56 10.10 -12.38
CA GLY A 61 13.26 11.23 -13.02
C GLY A 61 12.73 12.63 -12.65
N ASP A 62 11.42 12.85 -12.74
CA ASP A 62 10.80 14.19 -12.53
C ASP A 62 10.41 14.47 -11.07
N GLY A 63 11.16 13.93 -10.11
CA GLY A 63 10.85 14.01 -8.68
C GLY A 63 9.72 13.06 -8.21
N ASN A 64 9.09 12.34 -9.14
CA ASN A 64 8.12 11.29 -8.82
C ASN A 64 8.82 10.07 -8.21
N TRP A 65 8.19 9.46 -7.20
CA TRP A 65 8.71 8.25 -6.57
C TRP A 65 7.58 7.34 -6.09
N GLY A 66 7.89 6.06 -5.91
CA GLY A 66 6.97 5.06 -5.37
C GLY A 66 7.72 3.96 -4.63
N ASP A 67 7.08 3.39 -3.61
CA ASP A 67 7.67 2.31 -2.82
C ASP A 67 7.38 0.95 -3.46
N LEU A 68 8.42 0.12 -3.55
CA LEU A 68 8.31 -1.27 -3.95
C LEU A 68 8.29 -2.14 -2.70
N LEU A 69 7.22 -2.91 -2.54
CA LEU A 69 6.99 -3.73 -1.35
C LEU A 69 7.26 -5.21 -1.65
N ILE A 70 7.79 -5.92 -0.66
CA ILE A 70 7.87 -7.38 -0.65
C ILE A 70 7.08 -7.91 0.55
N PRO A 71 6.32 -9.01 0.41
CA PRO A 71 5.69 -9.66 1.55
C PRO A 71 6.71 -10.52 2.30
N VAL A 72 6.78 -10.36 3.62
CA VAL A 72 7.44 -11.27 4.55
C VAL A 72 6.33 -12.09 5.23
N VAL A 73 6.41 -13.42 5.09
CA VAL A 73 5.38 -14.34 5.59
C VAL A 73 5.96 -15.22 6.69
N VAL A 74 5.31 -15.25 7.86
CA VAL A 74 5.79 -15.96 9.04
C VAL A 74 4.68 -16.86 9.59
N THR A 75 5.02 -18.10 9.98
CA THR A 75 4.09 -18.99 10.68
C THR A 75 4.21 -18.82 12.19
N GLN A 76 3.14 -19.14 12.94
CA GLN A 76 3.04 -19.01 14.41
C GLN A 76 4.09 -19.81 15.24
N GLY A 77 5.07 -20.46 14.61
CA GLY A 77 6.16 -21.18 15.29
C GLY A 77 7.46 -20.38 15.48
N ILE A 78 7.71 -19.32 14.70
CA ILE A 78 9.00 -18.60 14.69
C ILE A 78 8.91 -17.26 15.45
N ALA A 79 7.80 -16.52 15.31
CA ALA A 79 7.63 -15.21 15.96
C ALA A 79 7.54 -15.29 17.50
N ALA A 80 7.02 -16.39 18.05
CA ALA A 80 6.88 -16.58 19.49
C ALA A 80 8.23 -16.76 20.23
N GLN A 81 9.31 -17.07 19.51
CA GLN A 81 10.63 -17.27 20.11
C GLN A 81 11.53 -16.03 20.02
N GLY A 82 11.28 -15.11 19.07
CA GLY A 82 12.10 -13.91 18.87
C GLY A 82 11.77 -12.72 19.77
N ILE A 83 10.54 -12.60 20.27
CA ILE A 83 10.09 -11.44 21.07
C ILE A 83 10.34 -11.64 22.59
N LYS A 84 10.62 -12.88 23.04
CA LYS A 84 10.92 -13.16 24.46
C LYS A 84 12.41 -13.02 24.82
N ALA A 85 13.27 -12.61 23.89
CA ALA A 85 14.72 -12.61 24.04
C ALA A 85 15.39 -11.23 23.99
N ALA A 86 14.64 -10.13 24.13
CA ALA A 86 15.18 -8.77 24.18
C ALA A 86 14.70 -8.00 25.41
#